data_AF-A0A957R308-F1
#
_entry.id   AF-A0A957R308-F1
#
_cell.length_a   1.000
_cell.length_b   1.000
_cell.length_c   1.000
_cell.angle_alpha   90.00
_cell.angle_beta   90.00
_cell.angle_gamma   90.00
#
_symmetry.space_group_name_H-M   'P 1'
#
loop_
_entity.id
_entity.type
_entity.pdbx_description
1 polymer ?
#
loop_
_entity_poly.entity_id
_entity_poly.type
_entity_poly.pdbx_seq_one_letter_code
_entity_poly.pdbx_strand_id
1 'polypeptide(L)'
;GGQVSIADVVRTADGYLLYYTGASPAGLMQIGLATSSDGRTWTKYDDPATTAAPYADSDPVVANGSTGAWDSAAAFHAHVVAGPAGFLMLYKTLGTPTPVGFASSPDGVHWQKAEAPLFAADLLPGSSAIGSLSLLAHDGQLWLYSEQFRGSRNRTDIYLLQAPLP
;
A
#
# COMPACT_ATOMS: atom_id res chain seq x y z
N GLY A 1 -14.68 17.70 -1.35
CA GLY A 1 -15.04 16.29 -1.12
C GLY A 1 -13.77 15.48 -1.18
N GLY A 2 -13.52 14.62 -0.19
CA GLY A 2 -12.38 13.69 -0.24
C GLY A 2 -12.60 12.62 -1.31
N GLN A 3 -11.54 12.22 -1.99
CA GLN A 3 -11.58 11.11 -2.93
C GLN A 3 -11.19 9.82 -2.19
N VAL A 4 -11.90 8.74 -2.49
CA VAL A 4 -11.44 7.37 -2.18
C VAL A 4 -11.07 6.72 -3.51
N SER A 5 -9.87 6.19 -3.63
CA SER A 5 -9.42 5.47 -4.82
C SER A 5 -8.62 4.23 -4.45
N ILE A 6 -8.47 3.34 -5.46
CA ILE A 6 -7.56 2.18 -5.50
C ILE A 6 -7.54 1.38 -4.19
N ALA A 7 -8.33 0.32 -4.22
CA ALA A 7 -8.59 -0.54 -3.09
C ALA A 7 -7.90 -1.90 -3.30
N ASP A 8 -7.42 -2.46 -2.19
CA ASP A 8 -6.99 -3.85 -2.14
C ASP A 8 -7.75 -4.59 -1.03
N VAL A 9 -8.21 -5.80 -1.35
CA VAL A 9 -9.06 -6.60 -0.46
C VAL A 9 -8.33 -7.86 -0.06
N VAL A 10 -8.15 -8.03 1.24
CA VAL A 10 -7.54 -9.22 1.84
C VAL A 10 -8.61 -10.01 2.57
N ARG A 11 -8.75 -11.29 2.22
CA ARG A 11 -9.59 -12.22 2.98
C ARG A 11 -8.83 -12.73 4.20
N THR A 12 -9.49 -12.73 5.35
CA THR A 12 -8.95 -13.22 6.63
C THR A 12 -9.82 -14.35 7.17
N ALA A 13 -9.45 -14.91 8.32
CA ALA A 13 -10.29 -15.88 9.02
C ALA A 13 -11.61 -15.26 9.53
N ASP A 14 -11.56 -13.96 9.90
CA ASP A 14 -12.67 -13.24 10.54
C ASP A 14 -13.53 -12.42 9.54
N GLY A 15 -13.20 -12.49 8.25
CA GLY A 15 -13.90 -11.77 7.18
C GLY A 15 -12.95 -11.20 6.14
N TYR A 16 -13.00 -9.88 5.95
CA TYR A 16 -12.28 -9.15 4.93
C TYR A 16 -11.76 -7.82 5.46
N LEU A 17 -10.57 -7.45 4.99
CA LEU A 17 -9.95 -6.14 5.15
C LEU A 17 -9.91 -5.46 3.78
N LEU A 18 -10.30 -4.19 3.72
CA LEU A 18 -10.25 -3.33 2.54
C LEU A 18 -9.31 -2.17 2.85
N TYR A 19 -8.15 -2.15 2.21
CA TYR A 19 -7.23 -1.01 2.26
C TYR A 19 -7.56 -0.07 1.12
N TYR A 20 -7.66 1.24 1.39
CA TYR A 20 -8.02 2.23 0.38
C TYR A 20 -7.21 3.52 0.52
N THR A 21 -7.03 4.23 -0.59
CA THR A 21 -6.44 5.58 -0.54
C THR A 21 -7.51 6.60 -0.19
N GLY A 22 -7.36 7.30 0.93
CA GLY A 22 -8.17 8.45 1.31
C GLY A 22 -7.40 9.76 1.06
N ALA A 23 -8.08 10.76 0.51
CA ALA A 23 -7.52 12.10 0.31
C ALA A 23 -8.24 13.14 1.19
N SER A 24 -7.47 13.86 2.00
CA SER A 24 -7.99 15.00 2.77
C SER A 24 -8.35 16.18 1.84
N PRO A 25 -9.13 17.18 2.31
CA PRO A 25 -9.41 18.39 1.52
C PRO A 25 -8.17 19.15 1.06
N ALA A 26 -7.05 19.02 1.79
CA ALA A 26 -5.77 19.60 1.44
C ALA A 26 -4.97 18.76 0.41
N GLY A 27 -5.54 17.65 -0.06
CA GLY A 27 -4.90 16.72 -1.01
C GLY A 27 -3.91 15.76 -0.36
N LEU A 28 -3.86 15.67 0.97
CA LEU A 28 -3.01 14.70 1.66
C LEU A 28 -3.58 13.30 1.45
N MET A 29 -2.81 12.43 0.77
CA MET A 29 -3.21 11.05 0.47
C MET A 29 -2.59 10.10 1.49
N GLN A 30 -3.45 9.30 2.14
CA GLN A 30 -3.09 8.30 3.14
C GLN A 30 -3.86 7.01 2.90
N ILE A 31 -3.45 5.91 3.54
CA ILE A 31 -4.13 4.62 3.42
C ILE A 31 -5.04 4.42 4.63
N GLY A 32 -6.33 4.28 4.38
CA GLY A 32 -7.34 3.88 5.35
C GLY A 32 -7.67 2.39 5.26
N LEU A 33 -8.46 1.92 6.21
CA LEU A 33 -8.93 0.55 6.32
C LEU A 33 -10.46 0.53 6.48
N ALA A 34 -11.11 -0.47 5.91
CA ALA A 34 -12.46 -0.88 6.29
C ALA A 34 -12.52 -2.39 6.47
N THR A 35 -13.42 -2.86 7.34
CA THR A 35 -13.64 -4.28 7.62
C THR A 35 -15.02 -4.72 7.17
N SER A 36 -15.14 -6.00 6.82
CA SER A 36 -16.42 -6.61 6.45
C SER A 36 -16.43 -8.08 6.83
N SER A 37 -17.56 -8.58 7.34
CA SER A 37 -17.77 -10.01 7.58
C SER A 37 -18.27 -10.77 6.34
N ASP A 38 -18.87 -10.06 5.37
CA ASP A 38 -19.56 -10.65 4.21
C ASP A 38 -19.00 -10.20 2.85
N GLY A 39 -18.02 -9.28 2.85
CA GLY A 39 -17.41 -8.69 1.65
C GLY A 39 -18.33 -7.71 0.91
N ARG A 40 -19.51 -7.40 1.45
CA ARG A 40 -20.53 -6.55 0.81
C ARG A 40 -20.80 -5.28 1.61
N THR A 41 -20.89 -5.41 2.92
CA THR A 41 -21.11 -4.30 3.84
C THR A 41 -19.82 -3.98 4.57
N TRP A 42 -19.35 -2.74 4.48
CA TRP A 42 -18.05 -2.33 4.97
C TRP A 42 -18.16 -1.24 6.04
N THR A 43 -17.41 -1.40 7.12
CA THR A 43 -17.29 -0.43 8.21
C THR A 43 -15.88 0.12 8.20
N LYS A 44 -15.72 1.45 8.11
CA LYS A 44 -14.39 2.07 8.17
C LYS A 44 -13.76 1.84 9.54
N TYR A 45 -12.45 1.67 9.55
CA TYR A 45 -11.66 1.76 10.76
C TYR A 45 -11.63 3.21 11.23
N ASP A 46 -11.82 3.37 12.54
CA ASP A 46 -11.91 4.63 13.25
C ASP A 46 -11.41 4.36 14.68
N ASP A 47 -10.35 5.07 15.10
CA ASP A 47 -9.83 4.97 16.45
C ASP A 47 -10.67 5.88 17.36
N PRO A 48 -11.39 5.34 18.37
CA PRO A 48 -12.23 6.14 19.26
C PRO A 48 -11.46 7.26 20.00
N ALA A 49 -10.14 7.18 20.09
CA ALA A 49 -9.31 8.23 20.66
C ALA A 49 -9.18 9.47 19.75
N THR A 50 -9.37 9.32 18.44
CA THR A 50 -9.22 10.40 17.46
C THR A 50 -10.56 11.07 17.17
N THR A 51 -10.87 12.13 17.90
CA THR A 51 -12.17 12.85 17.75
C THR A 51 -12.06 14.15 16.93
N ALA A 52 -10.86 14.51 16.49
CA ALA A 52 -10.60 15.77 15.78
C ALA A 52 -10.44 15.56 14.27
N ALA A 53 -10.89 16.56 13.50
CA ALA A 53 -10.61 16.60 12.07
C ALA A 53 -9.08 16.61 11.81
N PRO A 54 -8.61 15.99 10.70
CA PRO A 54 -9.40 15.41 9.61
C PRO A 54 -9.79 13.93 9.81
N TYR A 55 -9.52 13.33 10.97
CA TYR A 55 -9.64 11.87 11.17
C TYR A 55 -10.80 11.45 12.07
N ALA A 56 -11.64 12.39 12.50
CA ALA A 56 -12.76 12.15 13.43
C ALA A 56 -13.79 11.07 13.01
N ASP A 57 -13.78 10.65 11.75
CA ASP A 57 -14.70 9.63 11.21
C ASP A 57 -13.95 8.43 10.58
N SER A 58 -12.61 8.49 10.50
CA SER A 58 -11.75 7.45 9.93
C SER A 58 -10.27 7.82 10.02
N ASP A 59 -9.52 7.03 10.79
CA ASP A 59 -8.07 7.13 10.88
C ASP A 59 -7.36 6.43 9.71
N PRO A 60 -6.24 6.99 9.23
CA PRO A 60 -5.34 6.27 8.35
C PRO A 60 -4.59 5.19 9.12
N VAL A 61 -4.58 3.96 8.59
CA VAL A 61 -3.73 2.87 9.10
C VAL A 61 -2.28 3.00 8.61
N VAL A 62 -2.06 3.74 7.52
CA VAL A 62 -0.73 4.18 7.09
C VAL A 62 -0.77 5.66 6.75
N ALA A 63 -0.11 6.45 7.58
CA ALA A 63 0.10 7.88 7.36
C ALA A 63 1.42 8.15 6.61
N ASN A 64 1.50 9.35 6.02
CA ASN A 64 2.73 9.92 5.48
C ASN A 64 3.88 9.88 6.50
N GLY A 65 5.12 9.87 6.01
CA GLY A 65 6.28 10.14 6.84
C GLY A 65 6.27 11.57 7.42
N SER A 66 7.06 11.77 8.46
CA SER A 66 7.35 13.11 9.00
C SER A 66 8.02 13.99 7.95
N THR A 67 8.00 15.31 8.13
CA THR A 67 8.66 16.26 7.23
C THR A 67 10.12 15.87 6.99
N GLY A 68 10.48 15.68 5.72
CA GLY A 68 11.82 15.28 5.29
C GLY A 68 12.03 13.77 5.13
N ALA A 69 11.08 12.94 5.58
CA ALA A 69 11.06 11.52 5.26
C ALA A 69 10.78 11.28 3.78
N TRP A 70 11.25 10.16 3.24
CA TRP A 70 11.13 9.83 1.82
C TRP A 70 9.66 9.65 1.36
N ASP A 71 8.76 9.29 2.28
CA ASP A 71 7.32 9.12 2.05
C ASP A 71 6.47 10.22 2.71
N SER A 72 7.05 11.40 2.96
CA SER A 72 6.31 12.51 3.58
C SER A 72 5.22 13.08 2.66
N ALA A 73 5.35 12.88 1.34
CA ALA A 73 4.47 13.50 0.35
C ALA A 73 3.12 12.78 0.19
N ALA A 74 3.09 11.45 0.25
CA ALA A 74 1.87 10.65 0.24
C ALA A 74 2.11 9.22 0.72
N ALA A 75 1.04 8.54 1.14
CA ALA A 75 0.98 7.07 1.20
C ALA A 75 -0.29 6.61 0.48
N PHE A 76 -0.16 5.85 -0.61
CA PHE A 76 -1.30 5.45 -1.44
C PHE A 76 -1.04 4.15 -2.23
N HIS A 77 -2.09 3.60 -2.85
CA HIS A 77 -2.05 2.34 -3.61
C HIS A 77 -1.45 1.17 -2.81
N ALA A 78 -2.12 0.82 -1.72
CA ALA A 78 -1.76 -0.36 -0.95
C ALA A 78 -1.91 -1.63 -1.80
N HIS A 79 -0.93 -2.53 -1.69
CA HIS A 79 -1.02 -3.93 -2.11
C HIS A 79 -0.64 -4.78 -0.91
N VAL A 80 -1.58 -5.53 -0.37
CA VAL A 80 -1.46 -6.24 0.89
C VAL A 80 -1.62 -7.73 0.69
N VAL A 81 -0.73 -8.50 1.31
CA VAL A 81 -0.83 -9.96 1.38
C VAL A 81 -0.79 -10.41 2.82
N ALA A 82 -1.58 -11.43 3.14
CA ALA A 82 -1.51 -12.14 4.42
C ALA A 82 -0.48 -13.27 4.34
N GLY A 83 0.18 -13.54 5.47
CA GLY A 83 1.16 -14.60 5.65
C GLY A 83 1.17 -15.11 7.10
N PRO A 84 2.03 -16.10 7.42
CA PRO A 84 2.07 -16.73 8.75
C PRO A 84 2.39 -15.76 9.89
N ALA A 85 3.19 -14.72 9.62
CA ALA A 85 3.61 -13.73 10.59
C ALA A 85 2.71 -12.46 10.64
N GLY A 86 1.62 -12.44 9.87
CA GLY A 86 0.73 -11.28 9.76
C GLY A 86 0.57 -10.83 8.31
N PHE A 87 0.73 -9.53 8.05
CA PHE A 87 0.45 -8.87 6.78
C PHE A 87 1.66 -8.10 6.29
N LEU A 88 1.82 -8.07 4.98
CA LEU A 88 2.83 -7.28 4.29
C LEU A 88 2.16 -6.36 3.29
N MET A 89 2.63 -5.12 3.20
CA MET A 89 2.11 -4.09 2.30
C MET A 89 3.22 -3.50 1.45
N LEU A 90 2.95 -3.38 0.14
CA LEU A 90 3.61 -2.38 -0.70
C LEU A 90 2.70 -1.17 -0.82
N TYR A 91 3.30 0.01 -0.83
CA TYR A 91 2.57 1.28 -1.06
C TYR A 91 3.43 2.24 -1.88
N LYS A 92 2.83 3.28 -2.44
CA LYS A 92 3.50 4.33 -3.21
C LYS A 92 3.48 5.66 -2.47
N THR A 93 4.44 6.52 -2.78
CA THR A 93 4.48 7.95 -2.41
C THR A 93 4.63 8.82 -3.65
N LEU A 94 4.36 10.12 -3.53
CA LEU A 94 4.57 11.06 -4.63
C LEU A 94 6.07 11.27 -4.82
N GLY A 95 6.52 11.17 -6.07
CA GLY A 95 7.91 11.35 -6.47
C GLY A 95 8.08 11.03 -7.95
N THR A 96 9.15 11.53 -8.55
CA THR A 96 9.53 11.17 -9.92
C THR A 96 10.98 10.70 -9.95
N PRO A 97 11.23 9.42 -10.27
CA PRO A 97 10.25 8.34 -10.45
C PRO A 97 9.50 8.01 -9.14
N THR A 98 8.36 7.31 -9.25
CA THR A 98 7.45 7.05 -8.12
C THR A 98 8.06 6.02 -7.15
N PRO A 99 8.38 6.39 -5.90
CA PRO A 99 8.97 5.44 -4.95
C PRO A 99 7.92 4.47 -4.42
N VAL A 100 8.38 3.25 -4.12
CA VAL A 100 7.59 2.15 -3.57
C VAL A 100 8.12 1.82 -2.19
N GLY A 101 7.26 1.91 -1.19
CA GLY A 101 7.50 1.51 0.19
C GLY A 101 7.12 0.07 0.48
N PHE A 102 7.62 -0.39 1.63
CA PHE A 102 7.25 -1.66 2.24
C PHE A 102 6.86 -1.43 3.70
N ALA A 103 5.84 -2.14 4.17
CA ALA A 103 5.45 -2.18 5.56
C ALA A 103 5.00 -3.58 5.98
N SER A 104 5.14 -3.91 7.25
CA SER A 104 4.64 -5.15 7.86
C SER A 104 3.72 -4.85 9.02
N SER A 105 2.73 -5.70 9.26
CA SER A 105 1.80 -5.57 10.37
C SER A 105 1.41 -6.94 10.92
N PRO A 106 1.41 -7.17 12.25
CA PRO A 106 0.94 -8.43 12.81
C PRO A 106 -0.59 -8.58 12.76
N ASP A 107 -1.34 -7.47 12.71
CA ASP A 107 -2.81 -7.44 12.84
C ASP A 107 -3.55 -6.81 11.66
N GLY A 108 -2.81 -6.25 10.70
CA GLY A 108 -3.36 -5.59 9.52
C GLY A 108 -3.84 -4.15 9.78
N VAL A 109 -3.71 -3.65 11.00
CA VAL A 109 -4.16 -2.31 11.44
C VAL A 109 -2.95 -1.45 11.81
N HIS A 110 -2.02 -1.96 12.60
CA HIS A 110 -0.84 -1.25 13.05
C HIS A 110 0.36 -1.63 12.18
N TRP A 111 0.83 -0.69 11.37
CA TRP A 111 1.87 -0.92 10.36
C TRP A 111 3.23 -0.37 10.76
N GLN A 112 4.26 -1.21 10.64
CA GLN A 112 5.66 -0.82 10.72
C GLN A 112 6.21 -0.59 9.31
N LYS A 113 6.50 0.67 8.96
CA LYS A 113 7.08 1.05 7.67
C LYS A 113 8.60 0.83 7.65
N ALA A 114 9.15 0.46 6.50
CA ALA A 114 10.58 0.48 6.28
C ALA A 114 11.12 1.93 6.26
N GLU A 115 12.36 2.13 6.73
CA GLU A 115 12.98 3.47 6.82
C GLU A 115 13.36 4.06 5.45
N ALA A 116 13.43 3.23 4.42
CA ALA A 116 13.80 3.61 3.05
C ALA A 116 12.81 2.99 2.05
N PRO A 117 12.65 3.59 0.85
CA PRO A 117 11.85 2.97 -0.19
C PRO A 117 12.47 1.63 -0.58
N LEU A 118 11.62 0.63 -0.80
CA LEU A 118 12.05 -0.65 -1.35
C LEU A 118 12.54 -0.48 -2.80
N PHE A 119 11.86 0.37 -3.57
CA PHE A 119 12.28 0.75 -4.92
C PHE A 119 12.12 2.26 -5.13
N ALA A 120 13.18 2.91 -5.60
CA ALA A 120 13.15 4.36 -5.86
C ALA A 120 12.72 4.71 -7.29
N ALA A 121 12.96 3.83 -8.27
CA ALA A 121 12.83 4.17 -9.68
C ALA A 121 12.54 2.96 -10.58
N ASP A 122 13.37 1.93 -10.41
CA ASP A 122 13.45 0.78 -11.29
C ASP A 122 13.64 -0.47 -10.44
N LEU A 123 12.88 -1.51 -10.78
CA LEU A 123 13.03 -2.82 -10.16
C LEU A 123 14.14 -3.63 -10.84
N LEU A 124 14.42 -3.34 -12.12
CA LEU A 124 15.38 -4.08 -12.94
C LEU A 124 16.32 -3.16 -13.75
N PRO A 125 17.57 -3.60 -14.01
CA PRO A 125 18.50 -2.86 -14.87
C PRO A 125 17.92 -2.58 -16.26
N GLY A 126 17.96 -1.31 -16.68
CA GLY A 126 17.46 -0.87 -17.99
C GLY A 126 15.96 -0.57 -18.06
N SER A 127 15.24 -0.70 -16.94
CA SER A 127 13.93 -0.06 -16.78
C SER A 127 14.07 1.47 -16.74
N SER A 128 12.98 2.16 -17.08
CA SER A 128 12.85 3.61 -17.00
C SER A 128 11.71 4.09 -16.11
N ALA A 129 10.79 3.18 -15.74
CA ALA A 129 9.69 3.43 -14.81
C ALA A 129 8.96 2.12 -14.47
N ILE A 130 8.37 2.09 -13.28
CA ILE A 130 7.45 1.06 -12.83
C ILE A 130 6.01 1.49 -13.15
N GLY A 131 5.27 0.66 -13.87
CA GLY A 131 3.83 0.82 -14.08
C GLY A 131 3.03 0.22 -12.93
N SER A 132 2.41 -0.93 -13.21
CA SER A 132 1.61 -1.70 -12.26
C SER A 132 2.47 -2.62 -11.39
N LEU A 133 2.07 -2.81 -10.14
CA LEU A 133 2.63 -3.80 -9.23
C LEU A 133 1.52 -4.71 -8.72
N SER A 134 1.85 -5.96 -8.47
CA SER A 134 0.99 -6.89 -7.76
C SER A 134 1.86 -7.80 -6.89
N LEU A 135 1.53 -7.85 -5.61
CA LEU A 135 2.19 -8.73 -4.64
C LEU A 135 1.27 -9.92 -4.36
N LEU A 136 1.84 -11.12 -4.36
CA LEU A 136 1.14 -12.35 -4.07
C LEU A 136 1.95 -13.23 -3.12
N ALA A 137 1.33 -13.75 -2.06
CA ALA A 137 1.89 -14.84 -1.28
C ALA A 137 1.49 -16.18 -1.96
N HIS A 138 2.47 -17.00 -2.31
CA HIS A 138 2.27 -18.28 -2.99
C HIS A 138 3.37 -19.28 -2.59
N ASP A 139 2.98 -20.46 -2.12
CA ASP A 139 3.90 -21.56 -1.77
C ASP A 139 5.07 -21.17 -0.85
N GLY A 140 4.78 -20.37 0.19
CA GLY A 140 5.79 -19.88 1.14
C GLY A 140 6.75 -18.84 0.55
N GLN A 141 6.42 -18.27 -0.60
CA GLN A 141 7.17 -17.21 -1.27
C GLN A 141 6.28 -15.98 -1.45
N LEU A 142 6.93 -14.81 -1.50
CA LEU A 142 6.37 -13.59 -2.06
C LEU A 142 6.74 -13.49 -3.53
N TRP A 143 5.73 -13.24 -4.34
CA TRP A 143 5.82 -13.06 -5.78
C TRP A 143 5.42 -11.64 -6.09
N LEU A 144 6.37 -10.82 -6.52
CA LEU A 144 6.13 -9.46 -6.98
C LEU A 144 6.11 -9.44 -8.50
N TYR A 145 4.92 -9.30 -9.05
CA TYR A 145 4.73 -9.01 -10.46
C TYR A 145 4.85 -7.50 -10.69
N SER A 146 5.62 -7.12 -11.70
CA SER A 146 5.81 -5.72 -12.08
C SER A 146 5.74 -5.53 -13.58
N GLU A 147 5.03 -4.49 -14.01
CA GLU A 147 5.12 -3.97 -15.36
C GLU A 147 6.20 -2.87 -15.38
N GLN A 148 7.18 -2.98 -16.27
CA GLN A 148 8.25 -1.98 -16.36
C GLN A 148 8.46 -1.50 -17.80
N PHE A 149 8.68 -0.20 -17.93
CA PHE A 149 8.91 0.46 -19.22
C PHE A 149 10.39 0.34 -19.62
N ARG A 150 10.67 -0.15 -20.83
CA ARG A 150 12.04 -0.26 -21.36
C ARG A 150 12.36 0.81 -22.41
N GLY A 151 13.36 1.64 -22.13
CA GLY A 151 13.95 2.62 -23.06
C GLY A 151 13.06 3.80 -23.44
N SER A 152 11.77 3.57 -23.73
CA SER A 152 10.74 4.60 -23.91
C SER A 152 9.41 4.14 -23.28
N ARG A 153 8.48 5.07 -23.07
CA ARG A 153 7.15 4.77 -22.47
C ARG A 153 6.21 3.94 -23.37
N ASN A 154 6.66 3.51 -24.55
CA ASN A 154 5.83 2.79 -25.53
C ASN A 154 6.07 1.28 -25.54
N ARG A 155 6.91 0.76 -24.64
CA ARG A 155 7.17 -0.67 -24.49
C ARG A 155 7.22 -1.05 -23.02
N THR A 156 6.38 -2.00 -22.63
CA THR A 156 6.40 -2.61 -21.31
C THR A 156 6.67 -4.09 -21.38
N ASP A 157 7.31 -4.61 -20.34
CA ASP A 157 7.48 -6.04 -20.09
C ASP A 157 6.99 -6.35 -18.67
N ILE A 158 6.53 -7.58 -18.44
CA ILE A 158 6.15 -8.07 -17.12
C ILE A 158 7.28 -8.90 -16.55
N TYR A 159 7.58 -8.67 -15.26
CA TYR A 159 8.61 -9.40 -14.53
C TYR A 159 8.06 -9.95 -13.23
N LEU A 160 8.65 -11.06 -12.82
CA LEU A 160 8.43 -11.67 -11.51
C LEU A 160 9.74 -11.56 -10.71
N LEU A 161 9.64 -11.01 -9.51
CA LEU A 161 10.65 -11.12 -8.47
C LEU A 161 10.11 -12.02 -7.37
N GLN A 162 10.96 -12.89 -6.83
CA GLN A 162 10.58 -13.82 -5.78
C GLN A 162 11.47 -13.64 -4.56
N ALA A 163 10.87 -13.75 -3.39
CA ALA A 163 11.56 -13.78 -2.10
C ALA A 163 10.86 -14.75 -1.15
N PRO A 164 11.56 -15.34 -0.17
CA PRO A 164 10.89 -16.08 0.89
C PRO A 164 9.87 -15.21 1.62
N LEU A 165 8.73 -15.81 1.99
CA LEU A 165 7.79 -15.16 2.90
C LEU A 165 8.43 -15.13 4.31
N PRO A 166 8.55 -13.96 4.94
CA PRO A 166 9.16 -13.83 6.26
C PRO A 166 8.31 -14.46 7.38
#